data_AF-A0A952AX43-F1
#
_entry.id   AF-A0A952AX43-F1
#
_cell.length_a   1.000
_cell.length_b   1.000
_cell.length_c   1.000
_cell.angle_alpha   90.00
_cell.angle_beta   90.00
_cell.angle_gamma   90.00
#
_symmetry.space_group_name_H-M   'P 1'
#
loop_
_entity.id
_entity.type
_entity.pdbx_description
1 polymer ?
#
loop_
_entity_poly.entity_id
_entity_poly.type
_entity_poly.pdbx_seq_one_letter_code
_entity_poly.pdbx_strand_id
1 'polypeptide(L)' 'MNMLRVWPIVCQFGVGALLCLIGIWGGLRGGYLNLKTTEDRWLLIILVAGFLLMLAVACIFTFLAPNWANGESL' A
#
# COMPACT_ATOMS: atom_id res chain seq x y z
N MET A 1 -14.33 -17.97 -2.26
CA MET A 1 -13.38 -16.84 -2.30
C MET A 1 -12.27 -17.20 -3.29
N ASN A 2 -12.12 -16.46 -4.39
CA ASN A 2 -11.09 -16.74 -5.40
C ASN A 2 -9.69 -16.42 -4.84
N MET A 3 -9.07 -17.38 -4.15
CA MET A 3 -7.72 -17.26 -3.60
C MET A 3 -6.68 -16.86 -4.66
N LEU A 4 -6.90 -17.24 -5.92
CA LEU A 4 -6.08 -16.88 -7.08
C LEU A 4 -6.00 -15.36 -7.36
N ARG A 5 -7.02 -14.58 -6.97
CA ARG A 5 -7.01 -13.11 -7.14
C ARG A 5 -6.42 -12.37 -5.95
N VAL A 6 -6.57 -12.92 -4.74
CA VAL A 6 -6.07 -12.31 -3.51
C VAL A 6 -4.56 -12.51 -3.35
N TRP A 7 -4.06 -13.69 -3.72
CA TRP A 7 -2.64 -14.04 -3.60
C TRP A 7 -1.66 -13.07 -4.27
N PRO A 8 -1.85 -12.63 -5.54
CA PRO A 8 -0.93 -11.68 -6.17
C PRO A 8 -0.90 -10.31 -5.47
N ILE A 9 -2.03 -9.85 -4.90
CA ILE A 9 -2.11 -8.58 -4.18
C ILE A 9 -1.32 -8.67 -2.88
N VAL A 10 -1.48 -9.78 -2.15
CA VAL A 10 -0.74 -10.02 -0.90
C VAL A 10 0.76 -10.10 -1.18
N CYS A 11 1.20 -10.75 -2.27
CA CYS A 11 2.61 -10.74 -2.65
C CYS A 11 3.11 -9.35 -3.04
N GLN A 12 2.38 -8.61 -3.89
CA GLN A 12 2.86 -7.34 -4.42
C GLN A 12 2.86 -6.23 -3.37
N PHE A 13 1.77 -6.08 -2.62
CA PHE A 13 1.70 -5.12 -1.52
C PHE A 13 2.42 -5.60 -0.26
N GLY A 14 2.46 -6.90 0.02
CA GLY A 14 3.22 -7.42 1.16
C GLY A 14 4.73 -7.19 1.02
N VAL A 15 5.29 -7.45 -0.17
CA VAL A 15 6.70 -7.14 -0.46
C VAL A 15 6.91 -5.62 -0.48
N GLY A 16 5.98 -4.85 -1.03
CA GLY A 16 6.02 -3.38 -1.00
C GLY A 16 6.02 -2.80 0.43
N ALA A 17 5.25 -3.39 1.34
CA ALA A 17 5.18 -2.98 2.75
C ALA A 17 6.51 -3.28 3.48
N LEU A 18 7.11 -4.44 3.22
CA LEU A 18 8.43 -4.79 3.76
C LEU A 18 9.51 -3.82 3.27
N LEU A 19 9.50 -3.48 1.98
CA LEU A 19 10.44 -2.50 1.41
C LEU A 19 10.23 -1.09 1.99
N CYS A 20 8.99 -0.66 2.16
CA CYS A 20 8.68 0.60 2.84
C CYS A 20 9.20 0.60 4.29
N LEU A 21 8.98 -0.48 5.04
CA LEU A 21 9.48 -0.62 6.41
C LEU A 21 11.01 -0.55 6.48
N ILE A 22 11.70 -1.23 5.56
CA ILE A 22 13.17 -1.21 5.48
C ILE A 22 13.66 0.21 5.12
N GLY A 23 12.98 0.91 4.20
CA GLY A 23 13.31 2.29 3.84
C GLY A 23 13.15 3.26 5.02
N ILE A 24 12.02 3.17 5.75
CA ILE A 24 11.77 3.97 6.95
C ILE A 24 12.83 3.65 8.03
N TRP A 25 13.13 2.37 8.24
CA TRP A 25 14.15 1.93 9.19
C TRP A 25 15.54 2.47 8.84
N GLY A 26 15.92 2.42 7.55
CA GLY A 26 17.16 2.99 7.05
C GLY A 26 17.23 4.51 7.27
N GLY A 27 16.16 5.23 6.95
CA GLY A 27 16.08 6.69 7.15
C GLY A 27 16.19 7.10 8.63
N LEU A 28 15.56 6.33 9.52
CA LEU A 28 15.65 6.54 10.97
C LEU A 28 17.07 6.27 11.50
N ARG A 29 17.69 5.16 11.08
CA ARG A 29 19.02 4.77 11.56
C ARG A 29 20.15 5.65 11.00
N GLY A 30 19.96 6.21 9.80
CA GLY A 30 20.85 7.18 9.19
C GLY A 30 20.73 8.60 9.75
N GLY A 31 19.80 8.85 10.67
CA GLY A 31 19.55 10.18 11.24
C GLY A 31 18.89 11.18 10.29
N TYR A 32 18.48 10.73 9.10
CA TYR A 32 17.84 11.57 8.08
C TYR A 32 16.36 11.79 8.38
N LEU A 33 15.71 10.82 9.01
CA LEU A 33 14.31 10.89 9.45
C LEU A 33 14.29 11.09 10.96
N ASN A 34 13.83 12.26 11.43
CA ASN A 34 13.78 12.56 12.85
C ASN A 34 12.34 12.56 13.38
N LEU A 35 11.94 11.47 14.05
CA LEU A 35 10.61 11.31 14.67
C LEU A 35 10.25 12.39 15.72
N LYS A 36 11.21 13.24 16.13
CA LYS A 36 10.97 14.37 17.03
C LYS A 36 10.55 15.65 16.29
N THR A 37 10.86 15.77 15.00
CA THR A 37 10.48 16.93 14.18
C THR A 37 9.10 16.70 13.57
N THR A 38 8.23 17.70 13.66
CA THR A 38 6.85 17.61 13.15
C THR A 38 6.81 17.40 11.64
N GLU A 39 7.74 18.00 10.90
CA GLU A 39 7.85 17.88 9.43
C GLU A 39 8.14 16.44 8.96
N ASP A 40 9.12 15.77 9.57
CA ASP A 40 9.44 14.37 9.30
C ASP A 40 8.27 13.42 9.56
N ARG A 41 7.45 13.70 10.57
CA ARG A 41 6.23 12.93 10.84
C ARG A 41 5.20 13.09 9.73
N TRP A 42 5.02 14.30 9.20
CA TRP A 42 4.12 14.51 8.07
C TRP A 42 4.60 13.76 6.82
N LEU A 43 5.90 13.74 6.56
CA LEU A 43 6.47 12.95 5.45
C LEU A 43 6.19 11.45 5.63
N LEU A 44 6.37 10.90 6.84
CA LEU A 44 6.01 9.52 7.14
C LEU A 44 4.52 9.26 6.98
N ILE A 45 3.67 10.16 7.46
CA ILE A 45 2.21 10.05 7.34
C ILE A 45 1.80 10.05 5.86
N ILE A 46 2.36 10.92 5.03
CA ILE A 46 2.09 10.98 3.59
C ILE A 46 2.55 9.70 2.90
N LEU A 47 3.73 9.18 3.24
CA LEU A 47 4.26 7.93 2.70
C LEU A 47 3.33 6.75 3.02
N VAL A 48 2.96 6.59 4.29
CA VAL A 48 2.07 5.51 4.74
C VAL A 48 0.67 5.68 4.14
N ALA A 49 0.13 6.90 4.11
CA ALA A 49 -1.17 7.20 3.51
C ALA A 49 -1.18 6.90 2.01
N GLY A 50 -0.13 7.24 1.28
CA GLY A 50 0.01 6.94 -0.14
C GLY A 50 0.07 5.44 -0.42
N PHE A 51 0.80 4.69 0.40
CA PHE A 51 0.83 3.23 0.33
C PHE A 51 -0.55 2.60 0.58
N LEU A 52 -1.24 3.05 1.62
CA LEU A 52 -2.60 2.59 1.95
C LEU A 52 -3.62 2.97 0.87
N LEU A 53 -3.49 4.15 0.26
CA LEU A 53 -4.34 4.58 -0.84
C LEU A 53 -4.14 3.68 -2.07
N MET A 54 -2.89 3.41 -2.46
CA MET A 54 -2.63 2.47 -3.57
C MET A 54 -3.16 1.06 -3.27
N LEU A 55 -3.01 0.58 -2.03
CA LEU A 55 -3.59 -0.70 -1.61
C LEU A 55 -5.12 -0.69 -1.72
N ALA A 56 -5.77 0.38 -1.25
CA ALA A 56 -7.22 0.52 -1.36
C ALA A 56 -7.67 0.52 -2.83
N VAL A 57 -6.98 1.24 -3.71
CA VAL A 57 -7.28 1.26 -5.15
C VAL A 57 -7.13 -0.14 -5.75
N ALA A 58 -6.03 -0.85 -5.48
CA ALA A 58 -5.83 -2.21 -5.99
C ALA A 58 -6.89 -3.20 -5.47
N CYS A 59 -7.30 -3.07 -4.21
CA CYS A 59 -8.42 -3.83 -3.65
C CYS A 59 -9.73 -3.51 -4.36
N ILE A 60 -10.05 -2.23 -4.58
CA ILE A 60 -11.24 -1.81 -5.33
C ILE A 60 -11.22 -2.42 -6.73
N PHE A 61 -10.13 -2.29 -7.49
CA PHE A 61 -10.05 -2.89 -8.82
C PHE A 61 -10.20 -4.41 -8.77
N THR A 62 -9.63 -5.09 -7.80
CA THR A 62 -9.71 -6.57 -7.74
C THR A 62 -11.11 -7.08 -7.40
N PHE A 63 -11.79 -6.43 -6.45
CA PHE A 63 -13.09 -6.90 -5.96
C PHE A 63 -14.27 -6.26 -6.69
N LEU A 64 -14.12 -5.05 -7.26
CA LEU A 64 -15.16 -4.36 -8.01
C LEU A 64 -15.12 -4.66 -9.51
N ALA A 65 -13.94 -4.94 -10.10
CA ALA A 65 -13.85 -5.28 -11.52
C ALA A 65 -14.49 -6.60 -11.98
N PRO A 66 -14.72 -7.66 -11.18
CA PRO A 66 -15.51 -8.79 -11.67
C PRO A 66 -16.91 -8.39 -12.12
N ASN A 67 -17.55 -7.40 -11.47
CA ASN A 67 -18.87 -6.92 -11.85
C ASN A 67 -18.83 -5.97 -13.07
N TRP A 68 -17.71 -5.27 -13.30
CA TRP A 68 -17.53 -4.42 -14.48
C TRP A 68 -17.13 -5.20 -15.73
N ALA A 69 -16.32 -6.25 -15.59
CA ALA A 69 -15.87 -7.08 -16.71
C ALA A 69 -16.92 -8.10 -17.17
N ASN A 70 -17.88 -8.46 -16.32
CA ASN A 70 -18.92 -9.44 -16.66
C ASN A 70 -20.09 -8.86 -17.45
N GLY A 71 -20.18 -7.54 -17.68
CA GLY A 71 -21.15 -6.97 -18.61
C GLY A 71 -22.58 -7.47 -18.44
N GLU A 72 -23.00 -7.79 -17.21
CA GLU A 72 -24.38 -8.17 -16.94
C GLU A 72 -25.17 -6.87 -16.92
N SER A 73 -25.59 -6.47 -18.12
CA SER A 73 -26.72 -5.58 -18.34
C SER A 73 -27.86 -6.04 -17.42
N LEU A 74 -28.28 -5.15 -16.52
CA LEU A 74 -29.60 -5.17 -15.90
C LEU A 74 -30.69 -5.51 -16.92
#